data_AF-A0A1F4XPS2-F1
#
_entry.id   AF-A0A1F4XPS2-F1
#
_cell.length_a   1.000
_cell.length_b   1.000
_cell.length_c   1.000
_cell.angle_alpha   90.00
_cell.angle_beta   90.00
_cell.angle_gamma   90.00
#
_symmetry.space_group_name_H-M   'P 1'
#
loop_
_entity.id
_entity.type
_entity.pdbx_description
1 polymer ?
#
loop_
_entity_poly.entity_id
_entity_poly.type
_entity_poly.pdbx_seq_one_letter_code
_entity_poly.pdbx_strand_id
1 'polypeptide(L)'
;MKVRHWANTLQVLGICFFALGFISTVGIIGHWHFGQNVPRLFVAYAAMNILLGAGFFARERWLLVAVGLNVVAYAALYLLLWVLGGEIDLVRVAVSTAVAGGLCGLVYLNRQRLVATRSRILGASFFIIWILVYVYTFTSIVI
;
A
#
# COMPACT_ATOMS: atom_id res chain seq x y z
N MET A 1 1.56 -4.11 31.46
CA MET A 1 1.00 -5.02 30.42
C MET A 1 0.75 -4.37 29.04
N LYS A 2 0.60 -3.04 28.89
CA LYS A 2 0.32 -2.40 27.57
C LYS A 2 1.40 -2.60 26.49
N VAL A 3 2.68 -2.76 26.84
CA VAL A 3 3.79 -2.75 25.85
C VAL A 3 3.75 -3.93 24.87
N ARG A 4 3.33 -5.12 25.33
CA ARG A 4 3.33 -6.38 24.55
C ARG A 4 2.26 -6.43 23.46
N HIS A 5 1.07 -5.86 23.73
CA HIS A 5 -0.07 -5.90 22.80
C HIS A 5 0.20 -5.13 21.50
N TRP A 6 0.82 -3.94 21.62
CA TRP A 6 1.15 -3.08 20.49
C TRP A 6 2.33 -3.58 19.63
N ALA A 7 3.26 -4.35 20.22
CA ALA A 7 4.33 -4.98 19.45
C ALA A 7 3.76 -6.06 18.50
N ASN A 8 2.70 -6.73 18.93
CA ASN A 8 1.98 -7.70 18.11
C ASN A 8 1.23 -7.01 16.96
N THR A 9 0.69 -5.79 17.15
CA THR A 9 -0.08 -5.09 16.10
C THR A 9 0.73 -4.84 14.83
N LEU A 10 1.98 -4.34 14.94
CA LEU A 10 2.82 -4.10 13.77
C LEU A 10 3.21 -5.41 13.07
N GLN A 11 3.45 -6.49 13.83
CA GLN A 11 3.73 -7.82 13.27
C GLN A 11 2.51 -8.39 12.54
N VAL A 12 1.31 -8.25 13.12
CA VAL A 12 0.05 -8.67 12.48
C VAL A 12 -0.17 -7.90 11.18
N LEU A 13 0.04 -6.59 11.17
CA LEU A 13 -0.01 -5.79 9.93
C LEU A 13 1.01 -6.30 8.90
N GLY A 14 2.24 -6.58 9.35
CA GLY A 14 3.26 -7.18 8.49
C GLY A 14 2.80 -8.50 7.86
N ILE A 15 2.20 -9.40 8.63
CA ILE A 15 1.64 -10.67 8.15
C ILE A 15 0.51 -10.42 7.15
N CYS A 16 -0.42 -9.51 7.44
CA CYS A 16 -1.52 -9.19 6.54
C CYS A 16 -1.01 -8.69 5.18
N PHE A 17 -0.03 -7.77 5.18
CA PHE A 17 0.56 -7.25 3.95
C PHE A 17 1.34 -8.32 3.18
N PHE A 18 2.07 -9.20 3.86
CA PHE A 18 2.69 -10.35 3.19
C PHE A 18 1.68 -11.33 2.62
N ALA A 19 0.59 -11.61 3.32
CA ALA A 19 -0.49 -12.47 2.82
C ALA A 19 -1.14 -11.86 1.56
N LEU A 20 -1.40 -10.54 1.55
CA LEU A 20 -1.89 -9.84 0.36
C LEU A 20 -0.89 -9.92 -0.80
N GLY A 21 0.39 -9.68 -0.53
CA GLY A 21 1.45 -9.83 -1.53
C GLY A 21 1.55 -11.25 -2.10
N PHE A 22 1.39 -12.27 -1.25
CA PHE A 22 1.36 -13.68 -1.65
C PHE A 22 0.15 -13.99 -2.54
N ILE A 23 -1.05 -13.57 -2.14
CA ILE A 23 -2.27 -13.75 -2.95
C ILE A 23 -2.11 -13.09 -4.32
N SER A 24 -1.59 -11.87 -4.38
CA SER A 24 -1.33 -11.19 -5.66
C SER A 24 -0.30 -11.96 -6.50
N THR A 25 0.74 -12.53 -5.87
CA THR A 25 1.75 -13.34 -6.56
C THR A 25 1.16 -14.62 -7.14
N VAL A 26 0.30 -15.31 -6.40
CA VAL A 26 -0.44 -16.49 -6.91
C VAL A 26 -1.32 -16.10 -8.09
N GLY A 27 -2.00 -14.94 -8.04
CA GLY A 27 -2.77 -14.42 -9.17
C GLY A 27 -1.93 -14.14 -10.42
N ILE A 28 -0.71 -13.61 -10.24
CA ILE A 28 0.27 -13.38 -11.33
C ILE A 28 0.69 -14.71 -11.97
N ILE A 29 1.03 -15.70 -11.15
CA ILE A 29 1.41 -17.04 -11.62
C ILE A 29 0.25 -17.68 -12.38
N GLY A 30 -0.99 -17.51 -11.90
CA GLY A 30 -2.20 -17.95 -12.58
C GLY A 30 -2.31 -17.37 -13.99
N HIS A 31 -2.20 -16.05 -14.16
CA HIS A 31 -2.27 -15.41 -15.48
C HIS A 31 -1.21 -15.95 -16.43
N TRP A 32 0.03 -16.11 -15.95
CA TRP A 32 1.11 -16.68 -16.76
C TRP A 32 0.79 -18.12 -17.18
N HIS A 33 0.33 -18.96 -16.24
CA HIS A 33 -0.02 -20.35 -16.52
C HIS A 33 -1.16 -20.47 -17.56
N PHE A 34 -2.10 -19.52 -17.57
CA PHE A 34 -3.19 -19.48 -18.56
C PHE A 34 -2.86 -18.73 -19.85
N GLY A 35 -1.60 -18.35 -20.08
CA GLY A 35 -1.16 -17.64 -21.28
C GLY A 35 -1.74 -16.23 -21.41
N GLN A 36 -2.21 -15.64 -20.30
CA GLN A 36 -2.79 -14.31 -20.26
C GLN A 36 -1.72 -13.28 -19.93
N ASN A 37 -1.88 -12.07 -20.47
CA ASN A 37 -1.03 -10.94 -20.10
C ASN A 37 -1.21 -10.61 -18.61
N VAL A 38 -0.13 -10.65 -17.85
CA VAL A 38 -0.14 -10.25 -16.44
C VAL A 38 -0.37 -8.72 -16.36
N PRO A 39 -1.42 -8.25 -15.65
CA PRO A 39 -1.62 -6.82 -15.47
C PRO A 39 -0.42 -6.25 -14.70
N ARG A 40 0.28 -5.27 -15.28
CA ARG A 40 1.45 -4.60 -14.64
C ARG A 40 1.08 -4.03 -13.27
N LEU A 41 -0.17 -3.56 -13.15
CA LEU A 41 -0.77 -3.10 -11.91
C LEU A 41 -0.73 -4.16 -10.80
N PHE A 42 -1.02 -5.42 -11.13
CA PHE A 42 -1.00 -6.54 -10.18
C PHE A 42 0.42 -6.81 -9.65
N VAL A 43 1.42 -6.77 -10.53
CA VAL A 43 2.84 -6.92 -10.14
C VAL A 43 3.28 -5.80 -9.21
N ALA A 44 2.90 -4.56 -9.54
CA ALA A 44 3.25 -3.40 -8.73
C ALA A 44 2.57 -3.44 -7.35
N TYR A 45 1.30 -3.86 -7.26
CA TYR A 45 0.61 -4.07 -5.98
C TYR A 45 1.23 -5.20 -5.16
N ALA A 46 1.61 -6.32 -5.79
CA ALA A 46 2.29 -7.43 -5.10
C ALA A 46 3.60 -6.94 -4.45
N ALA A 47 4.43 -6.24 -5.22
CA ALA A 47 5.70 -5.68 -4.74
C ALA A 47 5.50 -4.64 -3.61
N MET A 48 4.50 -3.77 -3.76
CA MET A 48 4.16 -2.76 -2.75
C MET A 48 3.73 -3.39 -1.43
N ASN A 49 2.89 -4.43 -1.48
CA ASN A 49 2.43 -5.17 -0.29
C ASN A 49 3.58 -5.91 0.40
N ILE A 50 4.47 -6.55 -0.37
CA ILE A 50 5.67 -7.22 0.19
C ILE A 50 6.59 -6.21 0.89
N LEU A 51 6.83 -5.04 0.28
CA LEU A 51 7.65 -3.98 0.88
C LEU A 51 7.03 -3.39 2.14
N LEU A 52 5.71 -3.19 2.17
CA LEU A 52 5.01 -2.77 3.38
C LEU A 52 5.14 -3.83 4.47
N GLY A 53 4.94 -5.10 4.14
CA GLY A 53 5.14 -6.23 5.05
C GLY A 53 6.53 -6.21 5.68
N ALA A 54 7.57 -6.11 4.85
CA ALA A 54 8.96 -6.02 5.29
C ALA A 54 9.19 -4.78 6.18
N GLY A 55 8.66 -3.62 5.78
CA GLY A 55 8.74 -2.39 6.56
C GLY A 55 8.10 -2.50 7.94
N PHE A 56 6.95 -3.19 8.05
CA PHE A 56 6.24 -3.39 9.33
C PHE A 56 7.01 -4.31 10.27
N PHE A 57 7.62 -5.38 9.75
CA PHE A 57 8.49 -6.27 10.55
C PHE A 57 9.77 -5.58 11.02
N ALA A 58 10.41 -4.82 10.12
CA ALA A 58 11.60 -4.03 10.44
C ALA A 58 11.27 -2.76 11.26
N ARG A 59 9.98 -2.43 11.43
CA ARG A 59 9.46 -1.24 12.12
C ARG A 59 10.06 0.04 11.56
N GLU A 60 10.07 0.15 10.24
CA GLU A 60 10.74 1.23 9.53
C GLU A 60 10.04 2.58 9.66
N ARG A 61 10.80 3.65 9.89
CA ARG A 61 10.23 5.01 10.00
C ARG A 61 9.66 5.54 8.68
N TRP A 62 10.15 5.05 7.53
CA TRP A 62 9.62 5.43 6.22
C TRP A 62 8.16 5.00 6.02
N LEU A 63 7.64 4.06 6.81
CA LEU A 63 6.23 3.67 6.79
C LEU A 63 5.27 4.84 7.06
N LEU A 64 5.65 5.78 7.92
CA LEU A 64 4.83 6.96 8.20
C LEU A 64 4.61 7.78 6.92
N VAL A 65 5.69 8.00 6.18
CA VAL A 65 5.67 8.76 4.94
C VAL A 65 4.94 7.96 3.87
N ALA A 66 5.23 6.68 3.73
CA ALA A 66 4.61 5.80 2.75
C ALA A 66 3.09 5.69 2.89
N VAL A 67 2.60 5.49 4.12
CA VAL A 67 1.17 5.33 4.38
C VAL A 67 0.46 6.68 4.30
N GLY A 68 1.08 7.75 4.80
CA GLY A 68 0.56 9.11 4.65
C GLY A 68 0.44 9.55 3.19
N LEU A 69 1.47 9.30 2.38
CA LEU A 69 1.44 9.57 0.95
C LEU A 69 0.33 8.80 0.24
N ASN A 70 0.10 7.54 0.63
CA ASN A 70 -1.02 6.77 0.07
C ASN A 70 -2.37 7.44 0.32
N VAL A 71 -2.64 7.91 1.54
CA VAL A 71 -3.89 8.62 1.85
C VAL A 71 -4.06 9.86 0.98
N VAL A 72 -3.01 10.70 0.90
CA VAL A 72 -3.04 11.93 0.10
C VAL A 72 -3.25 11.64 -1.38
N ALA A 73 -2.59 10.62 -1.92
CA ALA A 73 -2.72 10.28 -3.31
C ALA A 73 -4.08 9.67 -3.66
N TYR A 74 -4.66 8.81 -2.82
CA TYR A 74 -6.04 8.36 -3.04
C TYR A 74 -7.00 9.55 -3.06
N ALA A 75 -6.88 10.48 -2.11
CA ALA A 75 -7.72 11.69 -2.09
C ALA A 75 -7.52 12.54 -3.37
N ALA A 76 -6.28 12.73 -3.81
CA ALA A 76 -5.98 13.46 -5.03
C ALA A 76 -6.52 12.76 -6.28
N LEU A 77 -6.40 11.43 -6.38
CA LEU A 77 -6.92 10.63 -7.49
C LEU A 77 -8.44 10.80 -7.61
N TYR A 78 -9.15 10.69 -6.50
CA TYR A 78 -10.61 10.85 -6.50
C TYR A 78 -11.05 12.26 -6.85
N LEU A 79 -10.37 13.28 -6.32
CA LEU A 79 -10.64 14.67 -6.68
C LEU A 79 -10.42 14.89 -8.18
N LEU A 80 -9.36 14.31 -8.74
CA LEU A 80 -9.05 14.44 -10.16
C LEU A 80 -10.07 13.70 -11.04
N LEU A 81 -10.52 12.51 -10.64
CA LEU A 81 -11.60 11.79 -11.32
C LEU A 81 -12.92 12.57 -11.29
N TRP A 82 -13.22 13.22 -10.16
CA TRP A 82 -14.39 14.08 -10.03
C TRP A 82 -14.35 15.27 -10.98
N VAL A 83 -13.20 15.95 -11.05
CA VAL A 83 -12.99 17.09 -11.96
C VAL A 83 -13.08 16.67 -13.43
N LEU A 84 -12.64 15.46 -13.77
CA LEU A 84 -12.69 14.93 -15.14
C LEU A 84 -14.07 14.36 -15.51
N GLY A 85 -15.07 14.41 -14.62
CA GLY A 85 -16.41 13.89 -14.88
C GLY A 85 -16.50 12.36 -14.90
N GLY A 86 -15.52 11.67 -14.31
CA GLY A 86 -15.55 10.21 -14.20
C GLY A 86 -16.65 9.73 -13.24
N GLU A 87 -17.20 8.55 -13.50
CA GLU A 87 -18.10 7.88 -12.54
C GLU A 87 -17.31 7.48 -11.29
N ILE A 88 -17.73 7.99 -10.14
CA ILE A 88 -17.10 7.70 -8.86
C ILE A 88 -17.96 6.71 -8.09
N ASP A 89 -17.42 5.51 -7.88
CA ASP A 89 -17.94 4.55 -6.91
C ASP A 89 -17.64 5.06 -5.49
N LEU A 90 -18.57 5.84 -4.95
CA LEU A 90 -18.47 6.46 -3.62
C LEU A 90 -18.24 5.43 -2.51
N VAL A 91 -18.77 4.20 -2.65
CA VAL A 91 -18.59 3.14 -1.66
C VAL A 91 -17.14 2.69 -1.67
N ARG A 92 -16.58 2.41 -2.86
CA ARG A 92 -15.17 2.05 -3.00
C ARG A 92 -14.26 3.17 -2.47
N VAL A 93 -14.58 4.43 -2.79
CA VAL A 93 -13.83 5.60 -2.29
C VAL A 93 -13.84 5.66 -0.76
N ALA A 94 -15.01 5.55 -0.16
CA ALA A 94 -15.17 5.62 1.29
C ALA A 94 -14.42 4.48 1.99
N VAL A 95 -14.51 3.25 1.48
CA VAL A 95 -13.79 2.10 2.03
C VAL A 95 -12.27 2.27 1.88
N SER A 96 -11.78 2.62 0.70
CA SER A 96 -10.34 2.82 0.47
C SER A 96 -9.77 3.94 1.34
N THR A 97 -10.49 5.05 1.47
CA THR A 97 -10.08 6.19 2.30
C THR A 97 -10.09 5.83 3.79
N ALA A 98 -11.12 5.11 4.26
CA ALA A 98 -11.21 4.67 5.65
C ALA A 98 -10.10 3.68 6.00
N VAL A 99 -9.81 2.71 5.11
CA VAL A 99 -8.73 1.74 5.30
C VAL A 99 -7.37 2.42 5.31
N ALA A 100 -7.09 3.29 4.33
CA ALA A 100 -5.82 4.01 4.25
C ALA A 100 -5.63 4.96 5.44
N GLY A 101 -6.69 5.69 5.82
CA GLY A 101 -6.69 6.58 6.98
C GLY A 101 -6.51 5.82 8.31
N GLY A 102 -7.18 4.69 8.47
CA GLY A 102 -7.03 3.81 9.64
C GLY A 102 -5.60 3.26 9.76
N LEU A 103 -5.02 2.80 8.64
CA LEU A 103 -3.61 2.41 8.57
C LEU A 103 -2.68 3.56 8.94
N CYS A 104 -2.90 4.76 8.40
CA CYS A 104 -2.11 5.93 8.71
C CYS A 104 -2.18 6.27 10.22
N GLY A 105 -3.38 6.26 10.79
CA GLY A 105 -3.60 6.47 12.22
C GLY A 105 -2.87 5.43 13.08
N LEU A 106 -2.96 4.15 12.73
CA LEU A 106 -2.27 3.07 13.44
C LEU A 106 -0.74 3.21 13.41
N VAL A 107 -0.17 3.54 12.25
CA VAL A 107 1.28 3.76 12.10
C VAL A 107 1.71 4.99 12.89
N TYR A 108 0.91 6.07 12.85
CA TYR A 108 1.17 7.30 13.57
C TYR A 108 1.12 7.13 15.10
N LEU A 109 0.15 6.37 15.62
CA LEU A 109 0.06 6.04 17.05
C LEU A 109 1.28 5.22 17.51
N ASN A 110 1.85 4.40 16.62
CA ASN A 110 3.02 3.57 16.91
C ASN A 110 4.36 4.22 16.51
N ARG A 111 4.36 5.50 16.10
CA ARG A 111 5.55 6.19 15.54
C ARG A 111 6.80 6.14 16.43
N GLN A 112 6.63 6.16 17.75
CA GLN A 112 7.74 6.12 18.71
C GLN A 112 8.48 4.78 18.71
N ARG A 113 7.86 3.72 18.16
CA ARG A 113 8.43 2.37 18.08
C ARG A 113 9.09 2.11 16.72
N LEU A 114 8.98 3.05 15.79
CA LEU A 114 9.61 2.95 14.49
C LEU A 114 11.08 3.33 14.59
N VAL A 115 11.93 2.49 14.02
CA VAL A 115 13.38 2.66 14.00
C VAL A 115 13.74 3.45 12.75
N ALA A 116 14.59 4.46 12.92
CA ALA A 116 15.21 5.14 11.80
C ALA A 116 16.32 4.24 11.24
N THR A 117 15.99 3.40 10.27
CA THR A 117 16.98 2.50 9.68
C THR A 117 17.85 3.23 8.68
N ARG A 118 19.09 2.76 8.51
CA ARG A 118 20.00 3.16 7.41
C ARG A 118 19.48 2.73 6.02
N SER A 119 18.44 1.90 5.95
CA SER A 119 17.91 1.32 4.70
C SER A 119 17.06 2.33 3.92
N ARG A 120 17.70 3.43 3.49
CA ARG A 120 17.12 4.41 2.55
C ARG A 120 16.65 3.74 1.25
N ILE A 121 17.26 2.61 0.90
CA ILE A 121 16.96 1.83 -0.30
C ILE A 121 15.52 1.30 -0.25
N LEU A 122 15.05 0.73 0.86
CA LEU A 122 13.68 0.20 0.95
C LEU A 122 12.63 1.30 0.79
N GLY A 123 12.85 2.45 1.44
CA GLY A 123 11.98 3.61 1.29
C GLY A 123 11.96 4.16 -0.14
N ALA A 124 13.13 4.25 -0.78
CA ALA A 124 13.24 4.70 -2.17
C ALA A 124 12.58 3.72 -3.15
N SER A 125 12.81 2.41 -3.01
CA SER A 125 12.17 1.38 -3.82
C SER A 125 10.66 1.39 -3.67
N PHE A 126 10.17 1.55 -2.43
CA PHE A 126 8.74 1.72 -2.18
C PHE A 126 8.19 2.93 -2.91
N PHE A 127 8.87 4.08 -2.83
CA PHE A 127 8.43 5.31 -3.48
C PHE A 127 8.35 5.15 -5.01
N ILE A 128 9.34 4.49 -5.63
CA ILE A 128 9.33 4.21 -7.07
C ILE A 128 8.15 3.31 -7.44
N ILE A 129 7.97 2.19 -6.72
CA ILE A 129 6.86 1.25 -6.96
C ILE A 129 5.51 1.95 -6.76
N TRP A 130 5.42 2.80 -5.75
CA TRP A 130 4.21 3.56 -5.45
C TRP A 130 3.84 4.54 -6.58
N ILE A 131 4.81 5.27 -7.13
CA ILE A 131 4.58 6.11 -8.32
C ILE A 131 4.05 5.26 -9.48
N LEU A 132 4.68 4.11 -9.73
CA LEU A 132 4.24 3.21 -10.81
C LEU A 132 2.80 2.74 -10.59
N VAL A 133 2.45 2.28 -9.39
CA VAL A 133 1.07 1.89 -9.03
C VAL A 133 0.11 3.06 -9.31
N TYR A 134 0.44 4.26 -8.83
CA TYR A 134 -0.43 5.42 -8.96
C TYR A 134 -0.66 5.82 -10.42
N VAL A 135 0.41 5.89 -11.22
CA VAL A 135 0.34 6.21 -12.65
C VAL A 135 -0.48 5.17 -13.40
N TYR A 136 -0.21 3.88 -13.16
CA TYR A 136 -0.95 2.80 -13.81
C TYR A 136 -2.44 2.80 -13.44
N THR A 137 -2.77 2.97 -12.15
CA THR A 137 -4.16 3.07 -11.69
C THR A 137 -4.86 4.23 -12.38
N PHE A 138 -4.25 5.41 -12.41
CA PHE A 138 -4.81 6.57 -13.10
C PHE A 138 -5.07 6.29 -14.59
N THR A 139 -4.07 5.77 -15.30
CA THR A 139 -4.24 5.44 -16.74
C THR A 139 -5.32 4.40 -16.98
N SER A 140 -5.50 3.42 -16.10
CA SER A 140 -6.52 2.37 -16.24
C SER A 140 -7.95 2.83 -15.97
N ILE A 141 -8.11 3.99 -15.30
CA ILE A 141 -9.43 4.55 -15.00
C ILE A 141 -9.82 5.58 -16.08
N VAL A 142 -8.84 6.28 -16.65
CA VAL A 142 -9.09 7.36 -17.63
C VAL A 142 -9.19 6.87 -19.08
N ILE A 143 -8.50 5.78 -19.43
CA ILE A 143 -8.49 5.17 -20.77
C ILE A 143 -9.43 3.97 -20.77
#